data_AF-A0A0F9K991-F1
#
_entry.id   AF-A0A0F9K991-F1
#
_cell.length_a   1.000
_cell.length_b   1.000
_cell.length_c   1.000
_cell.angle_alpha   90.00
_cell.angle_beta   90.00
_cell.angle_gamma   90.00
#
_symmetry.space_group_name_H-M   'P 1'
#
loop_
_entity.id
_entity.type
_entity.pdbx_description
1 polymer ?
#
loop_
_entity_poly.entity_id
_entity_poly.type
_entity_poly.pdbx_seq_one_letter_code
_entity_poly.pdbx_strand_id
1 'polypeptide(L)' 'MTDKYTPTSREAAELANLYHLARTALAGEPIRRWDLEQRHARKIWASKQYAADHGIGEGAAYKMLDRALA' A
#
# COMPACT_ATOMS: atom_id res chain seq x y z
N MET A 1 -21.03 13.41 0.20
CA MET A 1 -20.05 13.30 1.30
C MET A 1 -18.98 12.30 0.87
N THR A 2 -17.85 12.77 0.33
CA THR A 2 -16.65 11.94 0.23
C THR A 2 -15.96 12.06 1.58
N ASP A 3 -16.38 11.22 2.52
CA ASP A 3 -15.71 11.12 3.80
C ASP A 3 -14.22 10.84 3.52
N LYS A 4 -13.38 11.82 3.87
CA LYS A 4 -11.94 11.74 3.63
C LYS A 4 -11.37 10.83 4.69
N TYR A 5 -11.65 9.53 4.62
CA TYR A 5 -11.14 8.53 5.55
C TYR A 5 -9.64 8.71 5.75
N THR A 6 -9.26 9.13 6.96
CA THR A 6 -7.87 9.29 7.39
C THR A 6 -7.54 8.06 8.22
N PRO A 7 -6.50 7.28 7.86
CA PRO A 7 -6.15 6.10 8.62
C PRO A 7 -5.80 6.49 10.06
N THR A 8 -6.25 5.70 11.02
CA THR A 8 -5.75 5.77 12.39
C THR A 8 -4.25 5.46 12.42
N SER A 9 -3.56 5.82 13.50
CA SER A 9 -2.12 5.55 13.65
C SER A 9 -1.77 4.07 13.50
N ARG A 10 -2.67 3.17 13.93
CA ARG A 10 -2.48 1.73 13.81
C ARG A 10 -2.59 1.26 12.36
N GLU A 11 -3.63 1.70 11.65
CA GLU A 11 -3.82 1.34 10.24
C GLU A 11 -2.70 1.91 9.36
N ALA A 12 -2.25 3.13 9.65
CA ALA A 12 -1.12 3.75 8.95
C ALA A 12 0.16 2.93 9.14
N ALA A 13 0.45 2.49 10.37
CA ALA A 13 1.61 1.65 10.66
C ALA A 13 1.54 0.28 9.97
N GLU A 14 0.37 -0.35 9.97
CA GLU A 14 0.15 -1.64 9.30
C GLU A 14 0.36 -1.53 7.78
N LEU A 15 -0.25 -0.52 7.15
CA LEU A 15 -0.07 -0.25 5.72
C LEU A 15 1.38 0.07 5.35
N ALA A 16 2.08 0.87 6.17
CA ALA A 16 3.50 1.16 5.97
C ALA A 16 4.36 -0.12 6.08
N ASN A 17 4.07 -0.99 7.05
CA ASN A 17 4.75 -2.28 7.19
C ASN A 17 4.52 -3.18 5.97
N LEU A 18 3.28 -3.30 5.49
CA LEU A 18 2.97 -4.04 4.26
C LEU A 18 3.71 -3.46 3.04
N TYR A 19 3.81 -2.14 2.93
CA TYR A 19 4.59 -1.48 1.87
C TYR A 19 6.09 -1.83 1.93
N HIS A 20 6.66 -1.94 3.13
CA HIS A 20 8.05 -2.37 3.30
C HIS A 20 8.23 -3.87 3.01
N LEU A 21 7.29 -4.72 3.44
CA LEU A 21 7.29 -6.16 3.13
C LEU A 21 7.15 -6.44 1.64
N ALA A 22 6.41 -5.60 0.91
CA ALA A 22 6.25 -5.69 -0.53
C ALA A 22 7.61 -5.66 -1.29
N ARG A 23 8.66 -5.04 -0.71
CA ARG A 23 10.01 -5.07 -1.28
C ARG A 23 10.55 -6.50 -1.39
N THR A 24 10.32 -7.32 -0.37
CA THR A 24 10.77 -8.72 -0.34
C THR A 24 9.83 -9.60 -1.14
N ALA A 25 8.52 -9.39 -1.04
CA ALA A 25 7.53 -10.18 -1.77
C ALA A 25 7.65 -10.04 -3.30
N LEU A 26 8.13 -8.89 -3.77
CA LEU A 26 8.37 -8.60 -5.19
C LEU A 26 9.83 -8.85 -5.62
N ALA A 27 10.68 -9.37 -4.73
CA ALA A 27 12.08 -9.69 -5.05
C ALA A 27 12.12 -10.95 -5.93
N GLY A 28 12.38 -10.77 -7.23
CA GLY A 28 12.42 -11.86 -8.22
C GLY A 28 11.76 -11.50 -9.54
N GLU A 29 10.89 -10.48 -9.54
CA GLU A 29 10.33 -9.89 -10.77
C GLU A 29 11.42 -9.09 -11.49
N PRO A 30 11.51 -9.12 -12.85
CA PRO A 30 12.49 -8.33 -13.59
C PRO A 30 12.22 -6.84 -13.39
N ILE A 31 12.93 -6.27 -12.41
CA ILE A 31 12.86 -4.86 -12.04
C ILE A 31 13.34 -4.02 -13.22
N ARG A 32 12.42 -3.39 -13.94
CA ARG A 32 12.77 -2.38 -14.94
C ARG A 32 13.11 -1.06 -14.27
N ARG A 33 13.90 -0.29 -15.00
CA ARG A 33 14.94 0.68 -14.60
C ARG A 33 14.49 1.95 -13.83
N TRP A 34 13.30 2.01 -13.25
CA TRP A 34 12.82 3.23 -12.59
C TRP A 34 12.24 2.93 -11.20
N ASP A 35 12.84 3.48 -10.15
CA ASP A 35 12.37 3.37 -8.75
C ASP A 35 10.90 3.79 -8.56
N LEU A 36 10.37 4.63 -9.45
CA LEU A 36 8.97 5.04 -9.46
C LEU A 36 8.03 3.85 -9.74
N GLU A 37 8.41 2.93 -10.64
CA GLU A 37 7.64 1.71 -10.93
C GLU A 37 7.66 0.77 -9.71
N GLN A 38 8.80 0.65 -9.04
CA GLN A 38 8.91 -0.17 -7.82
C GLN A 38 8.10 0.39 -6.65
N ARG A 39 8.15 1.70 -6.41
CA ARG A 39 7.33 2.32 -5.35
C ARG A 39 5.84 2.11 -5.63
N HIS A 40 5.41 2.27 -6.88
CA HIS A 40 4.02 2.06 -7.27
C HIS A 40 3.59 0.60 -7.14
N ALA A 41 4.41 -0.35 -7.59
CA ALA A 41 4.16 -1.78 -7.45
C ALA A 41 4.01 -2.20 -5.97
N ARG A 42 4.87 -1.67 -5.08
CA ARG A 42 4.76 -1.91 -3.63
C ARG A 42 3.48 -1.33 -3.04
N LYS A 43 3.07 -0.13 -3.47
CA LYS A 43 1.79 0.46 -3.03
C LYS A 43 0.60 -0.40 -3.46
N ILE A 44 0.57 -0.87 -4.70
CA ILE A 44 -0.48 -1.78 -5.19
C ILE A 44 -0.50 -3.07 -4.37
N TRP A 45 0.65 -3.71 -4.18
CA TRP A 45 0.73 -4.96 -3.43
C TRP A 45 0.21 -4.80 -2.00
N ALA A 46 0.69 -3.78 -1.28
CA ALA A 46 0.29 -3.52 0.10
C ALA A 46 -1.21 -3.21 0.22
N SER A 47 -1.75 -2.41 -0.71
CA SER A 47 -3.16 -2.06 -0.73
C SER A 47 -4.05 -3.27 -1.00
N LYS A 48 -3.61 -4.19 -1.86
CA LYS A 48 -4.32 -5.44 -2.16
C LYS A 48 -4.37 -6.37 -0.96
N GLN A 49 -3.24 -6.56 -0.28
CA GLN A 49 -3.19 -7.41 0.92
C GLN A 49 -4.08 -6.84 2.02
N TYR A 50 -3.94 -5.55 2.31
CA TYR A 50 -4.77 -4.89 3.31
C TYR A 50 -6.27 -4.95 2.97
N ALA A 51 -6.63 -4.73 1.69
CA ALA A 51 -8.01 -4.85 1.25
C ALA A 51 -8.59 -6.25 1.44
N ALA A 52 -7.81 -7.30 1.15
CA ALA A 52 -8.21 -8.68 1.34
C ALA A 52 -8.41 -9.03 2.82
N ASP A 53 -7.49 -8.60 3.70
CA ASP A 53 -7.52 -8.92 5.13
C ASP A 53 -8.61 -8.17 5.90
N HIS A 54 -8.94 -6.94 5.48
CA HIS A 54 -9.87 -6.06 6.18
C HIS A 54 -11.24 -5.92 5.49
N GLY A 55 -11.44 -6.55 4.35
CA GLY A 55 -12.71 -6.51 3.61
C GLY A 55 -13.07 -5.13 3.06
N ILE A 56 -12.06 -4.29 2.78
CA ILE A 56 -12.25 -2.94 2.22
C ILE A 56 -11.87 -2.89 0.73
N GLY A 57 -12.30 -1.86 0.01
CA GLY A 57 -11.92 -1.71 -1.40
C GLY A 57 -10.43 -1.37 -1.59
N GLU A 58 -9.77 -1.98 -2.58
CA GLU A 58 -8.36 -1.72 -2.92
C GLU A 58 -8.05 -0.23 -3.11
N GLY A 59 -8.94 0.51 -3.78
CA GLY A 59 -8.79 1.95 -3.98
C GLY A 59 -8.89 2.77 -2.70
N ALA A 60 -9.63 2.28 -1.68
CA ALA A 60 -9.68 2.90 -0.36
C ALA A 60 -8.38 2.62 0.40
N ALA A 61 -7.92 1.36 0.42
CA ALA A 61 -6.64 0.96 1.01
C ALA A 61 -5.46 1.73 0.39
N TYR A 62 -5.48 1.94 -0.94
CA TYR A 62 -4.46 2.72 -1.64
C TYR A 62 -4.43 4.18 -1.18
N LYS A 63 -5.59 4.83 -1.04
CA LYS A 63 -5.67 6.22 -0.54
C LYS A 63 -5.23 6.32 0.92
N MET A 64 -5.53 5.31 1.74
CA MET A 64 -5.05 5.23 3.13
C MET A 64 -3.53 5.13 3.15
N LEU A 65 -2.96 4.25 2.34
CA LEU A 65 -1.51 4.07 2.24
C LEU A 65 -0.81 5.34 1.74
N ASP A 66 -1.36 6.00 0.72
CA ASP A 66 -0.79 7.23 0.18
C ASP A 66 -0.73 8.35 1.24
N ARG A 67 -1.76 8.45 2.09
CA ARG A 67 -1.76 9.37 3.24
C ARG A 67 -0.82 8.94 4.36
N ALA A 68 -0.68 7.64 4.60
CA ALA A 68 0.23 7.10 5.62
C ALA A 68 1.71 7.31 5.27
N LEU A 69 2.03 7.46 3.98
CA LEU A 69 3.38 7.68 3.46
C LEU A 69 3.71 9.16 3.16
N ALA A 70 2.73 10.07 3.30
CA ALA A 70 2.88 11.51 3.05
C ALA A 70 3.54 12.21 4.24
#